data_AF-A0A7X7KHX0-F1
#
_entry.id   AF-A0A7X7KHX0-F1
#
_cell.length_a   1.000
_cell.length_b   1.000
_cell.length_c   1.000
_cell.angle_alpha   90.00
_cell.angle_beta   90.00
_cell.angle_gamma   90.00
#
_symmetry.space_group_name_H-M   'P 1'
#
loop_
_entity.id
_entity.type
_entity.pdbx_description
1 polymer ?
#
loop_
_entity_poly.entity_id
_entity_poly.type
_entity_poly.pdbx_seq_one_letter_code
_entity_poly.pdbx_strand_id
1 'polypeptide(L)'
;MTAILLIAASVYFLAQTQCLAAEAEADEAQNVFLPPDRGTMRKLSQAQTLVDQGRYGEAVRFLGEILEEPEDFFVRPDKNSPIYRSLKSEAERMIGRLPAKGRELYELQFGAQARRMLADALASGDVLRLGEVSHRFFHTSSGYEATLLLGLHHFDHNRPLAGALVLQRLEKECTRIDELEPTLSLTIAACWLQSGMPEKARESLASLRARHPALVVSVAGREVPLFSDDANSIQWLTDLIGQWPQSDTLIPKNWLMFRGNTSRNAPADGGAPLLNKRWRVPVATDPMTEALLSSSGSLTQRGGSLIPVLHPLAVDDVLLMRTVSNLLAVDFATGKRLWEVPIADPGDDPNSLVAGNVHNMQIMSLQSKTQRVCGDLTYGTLSSDGRLVFSVEDLGTEFGNDSVAVRQIIILGRVGRRISRSDINSLCNRLAAHDIRTGKLVWEIGGPEGQYTLRQAGAFFL
;
A
#
# COMPACT_ATOMS: atom_id res chain seq x y z
N MET A 1 1.44 -27.39 2.18
CA MET A 1 0.70 -26.61 1.16
C MET A 1 -0.24 -25.67 1.90
N THR A 2 0.27 -24.55 2.37
CA THR A 2 -0.45 -23.63 3.26
C THR A 2 0.08 -22.23 2.98
N ALA A 3 -0.61 -21.50 2.11
CA ALA A 3 -0.41 -20.08 1.86
C ALA A 3 -1.59 -19.34 2.50
N ILE A 4 -1.31 -18.55 3.53
CA ILE A 4 -2.29 -17.65 4.14
C ILE A 4 -2.03 -16.28 3.54
N LEU A 5 -3.04 -15.74 2.85
CA LEU A 5 -2.98 -14.53 2.05
C LEU A 5 -3.18 -13.27 2.91
N LEU A 6 -2.32 -12.28 2.70
CA LEU A 6 -2.52 -10.88 3.12
C LEU A 6 -3.88 -10.32 2.66
N ILE A 7 -4.64 -9.77 3.61
CA ILE A 7 -5.83 -8.94 3.34
C ILE A 7 -5.33 -7.55 2.93
N ALA A 8 -5.24 -7.32 1.63
CA ALA A 8 -5.23 -5.97 1.07
C ALA A 8 -6.69 -5.57 0.79
N ALA A 9 -7.28 -4.74 1.65
CA ALA A 9 -8.56 -4.11 1.38
C ALA A 9 -8.34 -2.97 0.36
N SER A 10 -8.22 -3.32 -0.91
CA SER A 10 -8.19 -2.37 -2.02
C SER A 10 -9.62 -2.12 -2.50
N VAL A 11 -10.23 -1.00 -2.09
CA VAL A 11 -11.53 -0.56 -2.61
C VAL A 11 -11.31 0.06 -3.99
N TYR A 12 -11.44 -0.75 -5.04
CA TYR A 12 -11.48 -0.27 -6.43
C TYR A 12 -12.93 -0.05 -6.88
N PHE A 13 -13.26 1.21 -7.13
CA PHE A 13 -14.55 1.68 -7.62
C PHE A 13 -14.56 1.68 -9.15
N LEU A 14 -15.50 0.98 -9.77
CA LEU A 14 -15.73 0.98 -11.21
C LEU A 14 -17.06 1.71 -11.46
N ALA A 15 -16.98 2.91 -12.06
CA ALA A 15 -18.13 3.57 -12.63
C ALA A 15 -18.57 2.79 -13.89
N GLN A 16 -19.81 2.31 -13.92
CA GLN A 16 -20.41 1.77 -15.14
C GLN A 16 -21.09 2.90 -15.90
N THR A 17 -20.53 3.30 -17.03
CA THR A 17 -21.25 4.04 -18.08
C THR A 17 -21.71 3.03 -19.13
N GLN A 18 -23.00 3.06 -19.46
CA GLN A 18 -23.64 2.12 -20.38
C GLN A 18 -23.14 2.26 -21.83
N CYS A 19 -23.11 1.09 -22.48
CA CYS A 19 -22.63 0.79 -23.82
C CYS A 19 -23.66 1.20 -24.90
N LEU A 20 -23.20 1.88 -25.97
CA LEU A 20 -23.80 1.86 -27.32
C LEU A 20 -22.92 2.64 -28.32
N ALA A 21 -21.99 1.93 -28.98
CA ALA A 21 -21.46 2.17 -30.35
C ALA A 21 -20.10 1.44 -30.51
N ALA A 22 -20.11 0.11 -30.46
CA ALA A 22 -18.93 -0.71 -30.71
C ALA A 22 -18.94 -1.19 -32.16
N GLU A 23 -17.86 -0.89 -32.89
CA GLU A 23 -17.22 -1.83 -33.83
C GLU A 23 -15.96 -1.26 -34.51
N ALA A 24 -15.70 0.06 -34.44
CA ALA A 24 -14.49 0.67 -35.02
C ALA A 24 -13.36 1.02 -34.01
N GLU A 25 -13.65 1.07 -32.70
CA GLU A 25 -12.71 1.51 -31.64
C GLU A 25 -11.99 0.36 -30.91
N ALA A 26 -12.13 -0.89 -31.35
CA ALA A 26 -11.66 -2.05 -30.59
C ALA A 26 -10.13 -2.13 -30.42
N ASP A 27 -9.35 -1.46 -31.27
CA ASP A 27 -7.88 -1.47 -31.20
C ASP A 27 -7.32 -0.30 -30.36
N GLU A 28 -8.04 0.82 -30.25
CA GLU A 28 -7.65 1.95 -29.39
C GLU A 28 -8.12 1.76 -27.93
N ALA A 29 -9.24 1.08 -27.70
CA ALA A 29 -9.81 0.87 -26.38
C ALA A 29 -9.02 -0.12 -25.48
N GLN A 30 -8.01 -0.82 -26.01
CA GLN A 30 -7.18 -1.75 -25.23
C GLN A 30 -5.95 -1.10 -24.60
N ASN A 31 -5.61 0.15 -24.94
CA ASN A 31 -4.42 0.79 -24.42
C ASN A 31 -4.76 1.67 -23.21
N VAL A 32 -4.46 1.18 -22.01
CA VAL A 32 -4.64 1.93 -20.74
C VAL A 32 -3.68 3.14 -20.66
N PHE A 33 -2.68 3.21 -21.54
CA PHE A 33 -1.65 4.24 -21.55
C PHE A 33 -1.89 5.29 -22.63
N LEU A 34 -1.59 6.55 -22.30
CA LEU A 34 -1.58 7.65 -23.26
C LEU A 34 -0.58 7.34 -24.38
N PRO A 35 -0.98 7.41 -25.67
CA PRO A 35 -0.07 7.15 -26.76
C PRO A 35 1.06 8.22 -26.80
N PRO A 36 2.30 7.83 -27.13
CA PRO A 36 3.38 8.78 -27.28
C PRO A 36 3.08 9.78 -28.40
N ASP A 37 3.56 11.01 -28.24
CA ASP A 37 3.51 11.98 -29.31
C ASP A 37 4.33 11.48 -30.52
N ARG A 38 3.90 11.91 -31.71
CA ARG A 38 4.56 11.50 -32.96
C ARG A 38 6.02 11.96 -33.03
N GLY A 39 6.40 13.01 -32.30
CA GLY A 39 7.77 13.52 -32.23
C GLY A 39 8.69 12.55 -31.51
N THR A 40 8.35 12.14 -30.29
CA THR A 40 9.18 11.23 -29.48
C THR A 40 9.34 9.85 -30.13
N MET A 41 8.28 9.30 -30.75
CA MET A 41 8.38 8.06 -31.53
C MET A 41 9.33 8.17 -32.72
N ARG A 42 9.36 9.34 -33.39
CA ARG A 42 10.30 9.60 -34.48
C ARG A 42 11.73 9.71 -33.97
N LYS A 43 11.97 10.38 -32.83
CA LYS A 43 13.29 10.43 -32.18
C LYS A 43 13.84 9.03 -31.90
N LEU A 44 13.02 8.14 -31.33
CA LEU A 44 13.42 6.76 -31.04
C LEU A 44 13.76 5.97 -32.32
N SER A 45 12.90 6.06 -33.34
CA SER A 45 13.10 5.37 -34.63
C SER A 45 14.35 5.88 -35.38
N GLN A 46 14.60 7.19 -35.31
CA GLN A 46 15.81 7.80 -35.88
C GLN A 46 17.07 7.38 -35.11
N ALA A 47 17.01 7.35 -33.78
CA ALA A 47 18.11 6.87 -32.96
C ALA A 47 18.48 5.43 -33.33
N GLN A 48 17.51 4.52 -33.48
CA GLN A 48 17.78 3.14 -33.90
C GLN A 48 18.48 3.08 -35.26
N THR A 49 17.98 3.82 -36.25
CA THR A 49 18.58 3.87 -37.60
C THR A 49 20.02 4.39 -37.56
N LEU A 50 20.31 5.40 -36.72
CA LEU A 50 21.66 5.95 -36.57
C LEU A 50 22.60 4.99 -35.85
N VAL A 51 22.11 4.21 -34.89
CA VAL A 51 22.87 3.13 -34.24
C VAL A 51 23.26 2.07 -35.27
N ASP A 52 22.32 1.65 -36.12
CA ASP A 52 22.57 0.65 -37.17
C ASP A 52 23.57 1.15 -38.22
N GLN A 53 23.62 2.46 -38.47
CA GLN A 53 24.60 3.12 -39.36
C GLN A 53 25.95 3.40 -38.68
N GLY A 54 26.13 3.08 -37.39
CA GLY A 54 27.36 3.36 -36.64
C GLY A 54 27.58 4.84 -36.29
N ARG A 55 26.57 5.70 -36.49
CA ARG A 55 26.60 7.15 -36.20
C ARG A 55 26.19 7.43 -34.76
N TYR A 56 26.98 6.93 -33.81
CA TYR A 56 26.61 6.94 -32.39
C TYR A 56 26.43 8.34 -31.80
N GLY A 57 27.22 9.33 -32.22
CA GLY A 57 27.13 10.70 -31.67
C GLY A 57 25.76 11.36 -31.88
N GLU A 58 25.13 11.14 -33.04
CA GLU A 58 23.79 11.66 -33.30
C GLU A 58 22.71 10.81 -32.64
N ALA A 59 22.92 9.49 -32.55
CA ALA A 59 22.01 8.59 -31.85
C ALA A 59 21.89 8.95 -30.37
N VAL A 60 23.03 9.17 -29.68
CA VAL A 60 23.03 9.49 -28.25
C VAL A 60 22.34 10.82 -27.96
N ARG A 61 22.40 11.80 -28.88
CA ARG A 61 21.66 13.06 -28.73
C ARG A 61 20.15 12.82 -28.69
N PHE A 62 19.60 12.06 -29.63
CA PHE A 62 18.16 11.75 -29.65
C PHE A 62 17.74 10.90 -28.44
N LEU A 63 18.56 9.94 -28.03
CA LEU A 63 18.29 9.11 -26.85
C LEU A 63 18.33 9.93 -25.55
N GLY A 64 19.27 10.86 -25.42
CA GLY A 64 19.32 11.76 -24.28
C GLY A 64 18.13 12.72 -24.23
N GLU A 65 17.73 13.32 -25.35
CA GLU A 65 16.53 14.17 -25.43
C GLU A 65 15.28 13.44 -24.95
N ILE A 66 15.13 12.16 -25.30
CA ILE A 66 14.04 11.31 -24.82
C ILE A 66 14.07 11.16 -23.29
N LEU A 67 15.25 10.93 -22.71
CA LEU A 67 15.41 10.76 -21.27
C LEU A 67 15.12 12.06 -20.49
N GLU A 68 15.35 13.22 -21.11
CA GLU A 68 15.12 14.53 -20.51
C GLU A 68 13.68 15.04 -20.57
N GLU A 69 12.81 14.48 -21.42
CA GLU A 69 11.38 14.84 -21.46
C GLU A 69 10.74 14.69 -20.06
N PRO A 70 9.80 15.53 -19.64
CA PRO A 70 9.20 15.43 -18.30
C PRO A 70 8.32 14.18 -18.15
N GLU A 71 7.64 13.79 -19.22
CA GLU A 71 6.69 12.67 -19.23
C GLU A 71 7.33 11.39 -19.79
N ASP A 72 6.79 10.24 -19.42
CA ASP A 72 7.17 8.95 -19.97
C ASP A 72 5.95 8.31 -20.64
N PHE A 73 6.21 7.61 -21.75
CA PHE A 73 5.17 6.99 -22.56
C PHE A 73 5.41 5.49 -22.65
N PHE A 74 4.34 4.72 -22.84
CA PHE A 74 4.44 3.27 -22.90
C PHE A 74 4.24 2.78 -24.33
N VAL A 75 5.24 2.08 -24.85
CA VAL A 75 5.28 1.56 -26.21
C VAL A 75 5.43 0.06 -26.21
N ARG A 76 4.94 -0.59 -27.28
CA ARG A 76 5.22 -1.99 -27.56
C ARG A 76 6.41 -2.04 -28.52
N PRO A 77 7.62 -2.42 -28.06
CA PRO A 77 8.80 -2.47 -28.93
C PRO A 77 8.61 -3.51 -30.04
N ASP A 78 7.96 -4.62 -29.68
CA ASP A 78 7.46 -5.62 -30.62
C ASP A 78 5.93 -5.52 -30.68
N LYS A 79 5.39 -5.21 -31.86
CA LYS A 79 3.95 -5.10 -32.11
C LYS A 79 3.19 -6.40 -31.84
N ASN A 80 3.89 -7.54 -31.82
CA ASN A 80 3.29 -8.84 -31.54
C ASN A 80 3.37 -9.22 -30.05
N SER A 81 4.17 -8.53 -29.25
CA SER A 81 4.28 -8.78 -27.81
C SER A 81 3.21 -7.99 -27.05
N PRO A 82 2.46 -8.58 -26.11
CA PRO A 82 1.50 -7.85 -25.28
C PRO A 82 2.18 -6.94 -24.23
N ILE A 83 3.52 -6.90 -24.20
CA ILE A 83 4.29 -6.21 -23.18
C ILE A 83 4.55 -4.77 -23.61
N TYR A 84 3.94 -3.84 -22.89
CA TYR A 84 4.29 -2.43 -22.94
C TYR A 84 5.56 -2.16 -22.14
N ARG A 85 6.42 -1.28 -22.65
CA ARG A 85 7.62 -0.78 -21.97
C ARG A 85 7.64 0.73 -21.98
N SER A 86 8.21 1.29 -20.92
CA SER A 86 8.53 2.72 -20.85
C SER A 86 9.48 3.08 -22.00
N LEU A 87 9.18 4.19 -22.66
CA LEU A 87 9.97 4.71 -23.77
C LEU A 87 11.33 5.19 -23.26
N LYS A 88 11.38 5.79 -22.06
CA LYS A 88 12.66 6.13 -21.40
C LYS A 88 13.49 4.89 -21.06
N SER A 89 12.85 3.85 -20.53
CA SER A 89 13.52 2.58 -20.23
C SER A 89 14.10 1.93 -21.49
N GLU A 90 13.40 2.05 -22.62
CA GLU A 90 13.89 1.56 -23.92
C GLU A 90 15.06 2.40 -24.44
N ALA A 91 15.01 3.73 -24.33
CA ALA A 91 16.09 4.62 -24.73
C ALA A 91 17.37 4.38 -23.89
N GLU A 92 17.22 4.23 -22.58
CA GLU A 92 18.30 3.84 -21.68
C GLU A 92 18.90 2.49 -22.08
N ARG A 93 18.07 1.48 -22.31
CA ARG A 93 18.52 0.15 -22.76
C ARG A 93 19.28 0.22 -24.08
N MET A 94 18.89 1.11 -25.00
CA MET A 94 19.62 1.34 -26.25
C MET A 94 21.00 1.91 -25.97
N ILE A 95 21.13 2.90 -25.07
CA ILE A 95 22.41 3.47 -24.66
C ILE A 95 23.32 2.40 -24.04
N GLY A 96 22.79 1.57 -23.13
CA GLY A 96 23.56 0.50 -22.47
C GLY A 96 24.12 -0.55 -23.45
N ARG A 97 23.39 -0.82 -24.53
CA ARG A 97 23.79 -1.76 -25.61
C ARG A 97 24.71 -1.15 -26.66
N LEU A 98 24.98 0.16 -26.63
CA LEU A 98 25.95 0.75 -27.55
C LEU A 98 27.35 0.16 -27.33
N PRO A 99 28.17 0.05 -28.38
CA PRO A 99 29.59 -0.26 -28.23
C PRO A 99 30.29 0.76 -27.33
N ALA A 100 31.47 0.42 -26.81
CA ALA A 100 32.27 1.29 -25.93
C ALA A 100 32.37 2.74 -26.45
N LYS A 101 32.70 2.91 -27.73
CA LYS A 101 32.76 4.22 -28.41
C LYS A 101 31.45 5.01 -28.33
N GLY A 102 30.29 4.36 -28.44
CA GLY A 102 28.99 5.03 -28.34
C GLY A 102 28.68 5.47 -26.92
N ARG A 103 29.05 4.67 -25.92
CA ARG A 103 28.90 5.02 -24.49
C ARG A 103 29.85 6.14 -24.07
N GLU A 104 31.08 6.16 -24.58
CA GLU A 104 32.02 7.28 -24.40
C GLU A 104 31.48 8.59 -24.99
N LEU A 105 30.82 8.54 -26.15
CA LEU A 105 30.18 9.72 -26.73
C LEU A 105 28.98 10.19 -25.91
N TYR A 106 28.23 9.27 -25.28
CA TYR A 106 27.17 9.63 -24.35
C TYR A 106 27.74 10.32 -23.09
N GLU A 107 28.80 9.78 -22.49
CA GLU A 107 29.51 10.44 -21.37
C GLU A 107 30.04 11.82 -21.77
N LEU A 108 30.64 11.96 -22.96
CA LEU A 108 31.15 13.25 -23.44
C LEU A 108 30.04 14.29 -23.62
N GLN A 109 28.86 13.86 -24.10
CA GLN A 109 27.74 14.74 -24.37
C GLN A 109 27.00 15.16 -23.09
N PHE A 110 26.77 14.23 -22.15
CA PHE A 110 25.88 14.44 -20.99
C PHE A 110 26.59 14.44 -19.64
N GLY A 111 27.83 13.97 -19.55
CA GLY A 111 28.55 13.80 -18.27
C GLY A 111 28.79 15.10 -17.51
N ALA A 112 29.05 16.21 -18.20
CA ALA A 112 29.24 17.51 -17.55
C ALA A 112 27.96 18.03 -16.88
N GLN A 113 26.82 17.86 -17.54
CA GLN A 113 25.50 18.21 -16.99
C GLN A 113 25.11 17.29 -15.84
N ALA A 114 25.29 15.98 -16.00
CA ALA A 114 25.04 14.99 -14.97
C ALA A 114 25.84 15.27 -13.68
N ARG A 115 27.13 15.61 -13.83
CA ARG A 115 28.01 15.96 -12.70
C ARG A 115 27.54 17.20 -11.97
N ARG A 116 27.14 18.24 -12.71
CA ARG A 116 26.60 19.46 -12.10
C ARG A 116 25.31 19.18 -11.34
N MET A 117 24.37 18.45 -11.95
CA MET A 117 23.10 18.11 -11.30
C MET A 117 23.30 17.22 -10.06
N LEU A 118 24.25 16.28 -10.12
CA LEU A 118 24.62 15.49 -8.95
C LEU A 118 25.19 16.37 -7.84
N ALA A 119 26.15 17.25 -8.14
CA ALA A 119 26.72 18.15 -7.14
C ALA A 119 25.65 19.03 -6.48
N ASP A 120 24.70 19.57 -7.27
CA ASP A 120 23.58 20.37 -6.76
C ASP A 120 22.64 19.52 -5.86
N ALA A 121 22.37 18.27 -6.24
CA ALA A 121 21.57 17.33 -5.43
C ALA A 121 22.26 17.01 -4.09
N LEU A 122 23.56 16.75 -4.10
CA LEU A 122 24.35 16.46 -2.89
C LEU A 122 24.43 17.67 -1.97
N ALA A 123 24.66 18.87 -2.52
CA ALA A 123 24.73 20.10 -1.74
C ALA A 123 23.40 20.46 -1.06
N SER A 124 22.27 20.10 -1.68
CA SER A 124 20.93 20.37 -1.15
C SER A 124 20.34 19.23 -0.33
N GLY A 125 20.94 18.03 -0.36
CA GLY A 125 20.38 16.83 0.26
C GLY A 125 19.07 16.37 -0.40
N ASP A 126 18.84 16.76 -1.66
CA ASP A 126 17.59 16.49 -2.38
C ASP A 126 17.63 15.11 -3.07
N VAL A 127 16.98 14.14 -2.42
CA VAL A 127 16.88 12.75 -2.90
C VAL A 127 16.07 12.64 -4.18
N LEU A 128 15.09 13.53 -4.41
CA LEU A 128 14.31 13.51 -5.64
C LEU A 128 15.18 13.89 -6.83
N ARG A 129 16.01 14.94 -6.67
CA ARG A 129 17.02 15.30 -7.69
C ARG A 129 18.06 14.22 -7.89
N LEU A 130 18.46 13.50 -6.84
CA LEU A 130 19.34 12.34 -6.96
C LEU A 130 18.70 11.26 -7.84
N GLY A 131 17.41 10.99 -7.64
CA GLY A 131 16.61 10.12 -8.49
C GLY A 131 16.56 10.59 -9.95
N GLU A 132 16.34 11.89 -10.19
CA GLU A 132 16.35 12.46 -11.54
C GLU A 132 17.70 12.24 -12.24
N VAL A 133 18.83 12.43 -11.55
CA VAL A 133 20.16 12.15 -12.12
C VAL A 133 20.31 10.68 -12.45
N SER A 134 19.91 9.80 -11.53
CA SER A 134 19.94 8.35 -11.72
C SER A 134 19.09 7.90 -12.91
N HIS A 135 17.97 8.56 -13.21
CA HIS A 135 17.09 8.17 -14.32
C HIS A 135 17.49 8.81 -15.65
N ARG A 136 17.89 10.09 -15.66
CA ARG A 136 18.21 10.83 -16.90
C ARG A 136 19.59 10.53 -17.45
N PHE A 137 20.55 10.26 -16.55
CA PHE A 137 21.96 10.16 -16.89
C PHE A 137 22.58 8.85 -16.44
N PHE A 138 21.78 7.78 -16.31
CA PHE A 138 22.20 6.50 -15.73
C PHE A 138 23.55 5.99 -16.25
N HIS A 139 23.76 6.00 -17.58
CA HIS A 139 24.99 5.51 -18.20
C HIS A 139 26.17 6.49 -18.17
N THR A 140 26.10 7.55 -17.36
CA THR A 140 27.23 8.43 -17.07
C THR A 140 27.91 8.06 -15.76
N SER A 141 29.14 8.53 -15.54
CA SER A 141 29.84 8.35 -14.26
C SER A 141 29.02 8.86 -13.06
N SER A 142 28.41 10.04 -13.22
CA SER A 142 27.56 10.65 -12.17
C SER A 142 26.19 9.97 -12.05
N GLY A 143 25.68 9.36 -13.12
CA GLY A 143 24.48 8.53 -13.06
C GLY A 143 24.68 7.29 -12.19
N TYR A 144 25.79 6.57 -12.39
CA TYR A 144 26.12 5.40 -11.57
C TYR A 144 26.31 5.76 -10.10
N GLU A 145 27.03 6.86 -9.81
CA GLU A 145 27.21 7.38 -8.46
C GLU A 145 25.86 7.78 -7.83
N ALA A 146 25.00 8.48 -8.58
CA ALA A 146 23.67 8.86 -8.11
C ALA A 146 22.81 7.64 -7.77
N THR A 147 22.83 6.59 -8.60
CA THR A 147 22.10 5.35 -8.34
C THR A 147 22.62 4.62 -7.10
N LEU A 148 23.95 4.58 -6.90
CA LEU A 148 24.54 3.97 -5.71
C LEU A 148 24.09 4.71 -4.45
N LEU A 149 24.17 6.04 -4.45
CA LEU A 149 23.76 6.87 -3.33
C LEU A 149 22.25 6.79 -3.06
N LEU A 150 21.42 6.68 -4.11
CA LEU A 150 19.98 6.48 -3.96
C LEU A 150 19.66 5.13 -3.32
N GLY A 151 20.37 4.07 -3.72
CA GLY A 151 20.25 2.75 -3.11
C GLY A 151 20.67 2.74 -1.64
N LEU A 152 21.79 3.38 -1.31
CA LEU A 152 22.25 3.58 0.07
C LEU A 152 21.24 4.38 0.89
N HIS A 153 20.69 5.46 0.34
CA HIS A 153 19.64 6.23 1.00
C HIS A 153 18.43 5.36 1.36
N HIS A 154 17.96 4.50 0.45
CA HIS A 154 16.88 3.56 0.75
C HIS A 154 17.26 2.56 1.84
N PHE A 155 18.49 2.05 1.81
CA PHE A 155 18.99 1.14 2.83
C PHE A 155 19.03 1.80 4.22
N ASP A 156 19.59 3.01 4.33
CA ASP A 156 19.69 3.78 5.58
C ASP A 156 18.32 4.12 6.18
N HIS A 157 17.28 4.22 5.34
CA HIS A 157 15.90 4.49 5.76
C HIS A 157 15.05 3.23 5.98
N ASN A 158 15.70 2.07 6.16
CA ASN A 158 15.04 0.77 6.39
C ASN A 158 14.06 0.38 5.27
N ARG A 159 14.43 0.68 4.02
CA ARG A 159 13.72 0.24 2.80
C ARG A 159 14.61 -0.71 1.98
N PRO A 160 15.04 -1.84 2.55
CA PRO A 160 16.07 -2.69 1.96
C PRO A 160 15.67 -3.25 0.60
N LEU A 161 14.41 -3.64 0.39
CA LEU A 161 13.96 -4.15 -0.91
C LEU A 161 14.06 -3.08 -2.01
N ALA A 162 13.71 -1.83 -1.70
CA ALA A 162 13.86 -0.72 -2.66
C ALA A 162 15.35 -0.47 -2.97
N GLY A 163 16.20 -0.47 -1.95
CA GLY A 163 17.66 -0.36 -2.11
C GLY A 163 18.22 -1.46 -3.01
N ALA A 164 17.87 -2.72 -2.75
CA ALA A 164 18.29 -3.85 -3.56
C ALA A 164 17.86 -3.73 -5.03
N LEU A 165 16.62 -3.32 -5.29
CA LEU A 165 16.11 -3.19 -6.67
C LEU A 165 16.77 -2.04 -7.44
N VAL A 166 17.03 -0.91 -6.77
CA VAL A 166 17.76 0.22 -7.37
C VAL A 166 19.21 -0.19 -7.69
N LEU A 167 19.89 -0.83 -6.75
CA LEU A 167 21.30 -1.21 -6.89
C LEU A 167 21.49 -2.40 -7.84
N GLN A 168 20.54 -3.34 -7.94
CA GLN A 168 20.63 -4.46 -8.87
C GLN A 168 20.72 -4.00 -10.33
N ARG A 169 20.18 -2.81 -10.65
CA ARG A 169 20.34 -2.21 -11.97
C ARG A 169 21.80 -1.89 -12.30
N LEU A 170 22.57 -1.41 -11.31
CA LEU A 170 24.01 -1.18 -11.48
C LEU A 170 24.77 -2.50 -11.71
N GLU A 171 24.44 -3.54 -10.95
CA GLU A 171 25.08 -4.86 -11.12
C GLU A 171 24.93 -5.42 -12.55
N LYS A 172 23.78 -5.17 -13.18
CA LYS A 172 23.45 -5.69 -14.52
C LYS A 172 23.99 -4.83 -15.67
N GLU A 173 23.96 -3.51 -15.52
CA GLU A 173 24.12 -2.58 -16.64
C GLU A 173 25.35 -1.65 -16.52
N CYS A 174 25.96 -1.55 -15.33
CA CYS A 174 27.13 -0.68 -15.12
C CYS A 174 28.38 -1.26 -15.79
N THR A 175 29.05 -0.44 -16.59
CA THR A 175 30.30 -0.81 -17.27
C THR A 175 31.55 -0.63 -16.43
N ARG A 176 31.44 0.09 -15.31
CA ARG A 176 32.55 0.45 -14.41
C ARG A 176 32.27 -0.05 -13.00
N ILE A 177 31.71 -1.25 -12.90
CA ILE A 177 31.24 -1.83 -11.64
C ILE A 177 32.35 -1.88 -10.58
N ASP A 178 33.59 -2.14 -10.99
CA ASP A 178 34.76 -2.24 -10.11
C ASP A 178 35.04 -0.95 -9.33
N GLU A 179 34.62 0.22 -9.83
CA GLU A 179 34.77 1.51 -9.12
C GLU A 179 33.76 1.67 -7.98
N LEU A 180 32.67 0.90 -8.00
CA LEU A 180 31.61 0.93 -7.00
C LEU A 180 31.77 -0.19 -5.96
N GLU A 181 32.67 -1.13 -6.21
CA GLU A 181 32.98 -2.21 -5.29
C GLU A 181 33.93 -1.76 -4.16
N PRO A 182 33.83 -2.38 -2.98
CA PRO A 182 32.91 -3.46 -2.60
C PRO A 182 31.54 -2.97 -2.10
N THR A 183 31.37 -1.64 -2.01
CA THR A 183 30.17 -1.02 -1.43
C THR A 183 28.91 -1.48 -2.13
N LEU A 184 28.91 -1.55 -3.47
CA LEU A 184 27.75 -1.99 -4.24
C LEU A 184 27.29 -3.40 -3.87
N SER A 185 28.15 -4.41 -4.05
CA SER A 185 27.76 -5.80 -3.83
C SER A 185 27.44 -6.10 -2.36
N LEU A 186 28.21 -5.55 -1.41
CA LEU A 186 27.92 -5.73 0.01
C LEU A 186 26.59 -5.10 0.41
N THR A 187 26.27 -3.92 -0.13
CA THR A 187 24.99 -3.25 0.14
C THR A 187 23.82 -4.03 -0.48
N ILE A 188 23.96 -4.52 -1.72
CA ILE A 188 22.96 -5.39 -2.36
C ILE A 188 22.70 -6.64 -1.50
N ALA A 189 23.76 -7.33 -1.08
CA ALA A 189 23.64 -8.52 -0.25
C ALA A 189 22.96 -8.23 1.11
N ALA A 190 23.34 -7.12 1.76
CA ALA A 190 22.73 -6.67 3.00
C ALA A 190 21.23 -6.35 2.83
N CYS A 191 20.88 -5.66 1.75
CA CYS A 191 19.50 -5.36 1.40
C CYS A 191 18.68 -6.64 1.15
N TRP A 192 19.22 -7.61 0.41
CA TRP A 192 18.54 -8.89 0.19
C TRP A 192 18.34 -9.67 1.48
N LEU A 193 19.36 -9.72 2.34
CA LEU A 193 19.30 -10.40 3.62
C LEU A 193 18.22 -9.78 4.54
N GLN A 194 18.20 -8.45 4.67
CA GLN A 194 17.19 -7.73 5.45
C GLN A 194 15.77 -7.86 4.86
N SER A 195 15.66 -8.07 3.55
CA SER A 195 14.39 -8.31 2.87
C SER A 195 13.91 -9.76 2.98
N GLY A 196 14.58 -10.62 3.76
CA GLY A 196 14.23 -12.04 3.90
C GLY A 196 14.54 -12.88 2.67
N MET A 197 15.47 -12.46 1.81
CA MET A 197 15.87 -13.15 0.58
C MET A 197 17.33 -13.65 0.66
N PRO A 198 17.67 -14.61 1.54
CA PRO A 198 19.05 -15.03 1.78
C PRO A 198 19.72 -15.66 0.56
N GLU A 199 18.98 -16.35 -0.31
CA GLU A 199 19.58 -16.93 -1.53
C GLU A 199 20.10 -15.85 -2.49
N LYS A 200 19.35 -14.77 -2.70
CA LYS A 200 19.83 -13.63 -3.52
C LYS A 200 21.03 -12.93 -2.89
N ALA A 201 21.08 -12.87 -1.56
CA ALA A 201 22.25 -12.36 -0.86
C ALA A 201 23.47 -13.25 -1.11
N ARG A 202 23.32 -14.58 -1.06
CA ARG A 202 24.40 -15.53 -1.40
C ARG A 202 24.87 -15.37 -2.84
N GLU A 203 23.95 -15.24 -3.80
CA GLU A 203 24.29 -15.03 -5.21
C GLU A 203 25.14 -13.77 -5.42
N SER A 204 24.74 -12.65 -4.79
CA SER A 204 25.48 -11.39 -4.88
C SER A 204 26.88 -11.47 -4.25
N LEU A 205 26.99 -12.10 -3.08
CA LEU A 205 28.28 -12.33 -2.41
C LEU A 205 29.20 -13.28 -3.20
N ALA A 206 28.65 -14.34 -3.79
CA ALA A 206 29.40 -15.26 -4.63
C ALA A 206 29.92 -14.57 -5.90
N SER A 207 29.10 -13.71 -6.53
CA SER A 207 29.48 -12.86 -7.67
C SER A 207 30.63 -11.91 -7.29
N LEU A 208 30.55 -11.26 -6.14
CA LEU A 208 31.62 -10.39 -5.62
C LEU A 208 32.93 -11.16 -5.42
N ARG A 209 32.88 -12.32 -4.75
CA ARG A 209 34.07 -13.15 -4.49
C ARG A 209 34.68 -13.67 -5.79
N ALA A 210 33.87 -14.03 -6.79
CA ALA A 210 34.35 -14.49 -8.08
C ALA A 210 35.11 -13.40 -8.85
N ARG A 211 34.67 -12.13 -8.75
CA ARG A 211 35.35 -10.98 -9.37
C ARG A 211 36.56 -10.50 -8.58
N HIS A 212 36.50 -10.52 -7.25
CA HIS A 212 37.56 -10.03 -6.36
C HIS A 212 37.91 -11.04 -5.25
N PRO A 213 38.59 -12.16 -5.57
CA PRO A 213 38.82 -13.25 -4.62
C PRO A 213 39.74 -12.90 -3.44
N ALA A 214 40.63 -11.91 -3.62
CA ALA A 214 41.56 -11.45 -2.59
C ALA A 214 41.13 -10.12 -1.94
N LEU A 215 39.85 -9.74 -2.07
CA LEU A 215 39.33 -8.52 -1.49
C LEU A 215 39.37 -8.57 0.04
N VAL A 216 39.88 -7.48 0.61
CA VAL A 216 39.84 -7.20 2.05
C VAL A 216 38.93 -5.98 2.25
N VAL A 217 37.89 -6.14 3.06
CA VAL A 217 36.90 -5.09 3.32
C VAL A 217 37.31 -4.33 4.58
N SER A 218 37.30 -3.00 4.54
CA SER A 218 37.50 -2.16 5.73
C SER A 218 36.16 -1.73 6.32
N VAL A 219 35.84 -2.19 7.53
CA VAL A 219 34.61 -1.83 8.25
C VAL A 219 34.97 -1.30 9.62
N ALA A 220 34.57 -0.06 9.91
CA ALA A 220 34.89 0.64 11.16
C ALA A 220 36.39 0.59 11.53
N GLY A 221 37.27 0.68 10.53
CA GLY A 221 38.73 0.62 10.70
C GLY A 221 39.31 -0.78 10.90
N ARG A 222 38.51 -1.84 10.79
CA ARG A 222 38.95 -3.24 10.82
C ARG A 222 39.00 -3.81 9.42
N GLU A 223 40.12 -4.43 9.08
CA GLU A 223 40.28 -5.19 7.84
C GLU A 223 39.72 -6.60 8.03
N VAL A 224 38.73 -6.95 7.21
CA VAL A 224 38.03 -8.24 7.24
C VAL A 224 38.19 -8.89 5.86
N PRO A 225 38.89 -10.04 5.75
CA PRO A 225 38.95 -10.78 4.49
C PRO A 225 37.57 -11.33 4.11
N LEU A 226 37.35 -11.51 2.82
CA LEU A 226 36.15 -12.23 2.35
C LEU A 226 36.09 -13.65 2.91
N PHE A 227 34.86 -14.17 3.02
CA PHE A 227 34.58 -15.54 3.43
C PHE A 227 35.21 -16.57 2.47
N SER A 228 35.70 -17.68 3.02
CA SER A 228 36.35 -18.74 2.25
C SER A 228 35.37 -19.72 1.60
N ASP A 229 34.18 -19.89 2.17
CA ASP A 229 33.15 -20.84 1.73
C ASP A 229 31.79 -20.14 1.55
N ASP A 230 31.12 -20.39 0.44
CA ASP A 230 29.82 -19.78 0.11
C ASP A 230 28.73 -20.16 1.11
N ALA A 231 28.84 -21.35 1.73
CA ALA A 231 27.89 -21.79 2.75
C ALA A 231 27.85 -20.84 3.96
N ASN A 232 28.99 -20.25 4.31
CA ASN A 232 29.15 -19.35 5.46
C ASN A 232 29.04 -17.87 5.08
N SER A 233 28.79 -17.54 3.82
CA SER A 233 28.73 -16.15 3.32
C SER A 233 27.69 -15.29 4.05
N ILE A 234 26.51 -15.84 4.34
CA ILE A 234 25.44 -15.13 5.08
C ILE A 234 25.83 -14.90 6.54
N GLN A 235 26.44 -15.89 7.18
CA GLN A 235 26.90 -15.74 8.57
C GLN A 235 27.99 -14.68 8.64
N TRP A 236 28.97 -14.75 7.74
CA TRP A 236 30.03 -13.74 7.62
C TRP A 236 29.47 -12.33 7.41
N LEU A 237 28.48 -12.18 6.52
CA LEU A 237 27.84 -10.89 6.31
C LEU A 237 27.13 -10.44 7.59
N THR A 238 26.33 -11.31 8.21
CA THR A 238 25.61 -11.01 9.46
C THR A 238 26.56 -10.57 10.58
N ASP A 239 27.72 -11.20 10.70
CA ASP A 239 28.74 -10.82 11.69
C ASP A 239 29.38 -9.46 11.36
N LEU A 240 29.51 -9.13 10.07
CA LEU A 240 30.08 -7.87 9.59
C LEU A 240 29.15 -6.68 9.79
N ILE A 241 27.89 -6.83 9.40
CA ILE A 241 26.88 -5.75 9.41
C ILE A 241 26.04 -5.74 10.69
N GLY A 242 26.16 -6.76 11.53
CA GLY A 242 25.40 -6.96 12.74
C GLY A 242 24.11 -7.75 12.52
N GLN A 243 23.59 -8.34 13.59
CA GLN A 243 22.28 -8.97 13.58
C GLN A 243 21.21 -7.88 13.57
N TRP A 244 20.46 -7.79 12.48
CA TRP A 244 19.17 -7.10 12.54
C TRP A 244 18.24 -7.93 13.42
N PRO A 245 17.38 -7.28 14.22
CA PRO A 245 16.26 -7.98 14.82
C PRO A 245 15.41 -8.52 13.68
N GLN A 246 15.67 -9.77 13.30
CA GLN A 246 14.69 -10.55 12.57
C GLN A 246 13.48 -10.52 13.48
N SER A 247 12.40 -9.95 12.96
CA SER A 247 11.11 -10.17 13.58
C SER A 247 10.87 -11.67 13.50
N ASP A 248 11.26 -12.40 14.55
CA ASP A 248 10.72 -13.72 14.94
C ASP A 248 9.22 -13.61 15.27
N THR A 249 8.54 -12.62 14.69
CA THR A 249 7.11 -12.45 14.76
C THR A 249 6.55 -13.55 13.87
N LEU A 250 6.30 -14.70 14.50
CA LEU A 250 5.52 -15.79 13.96
C LEU A 250 4.38 -15.20 13.13
N ILE A 251 4.38 -15.49 11.83
CA ILE A 251 3.30 -15.09 10.94
C ILE A 251 2.03 -15.71 11.53
N PRO A 252 1.11 -14.90 12.05
CA PRO A 252 -0.02 -15.44 12.77
C PRO A 252 -0.94 -16.13 11.77
N LYS A 253 -1.28 -17.39 12.06
CA LYS A 253 -2.26 -18.14 11.25
C LYS A 253 -3.63 -17.45 11.27
N ASN A 254 -3.98 -16.85 12.40
CA ASN A 254 -5.25 -16.16 12.63
C ASN A 254 -5.01 -14.68 12.91
N TRP A 255 -5.82 -13.83 12.30
CA TRP A 255 -5.82 -12.38 12.48
C TRP A 255 -6.88 -12.02 13.53
N LEU A 256 -6.56 -12.27 14.80
CA LEU A 256 -7.53 -12.22 15.91
C LEU A 256 -7.85 -10.80 16.40
N MET A 257 -7.12 -9.79 15.93
CA MET A 257 -7.34 -8.40 16.35
C MET A 257 -6.84 -7.42 15.30
N PHE A 258 -7.20 -6.15 15.46
CA PHE A 258 -6.73 -5.06 14.61
C PHE A 258 -5.20 -5.12 14.45
N ARG A 259 -4.71 -5.11 13.20
CA ARG A 259 -3.28 -5.22 12.83
C ARG A 259 -2.56 -6.46 13.38
N GLY A 260 -3.30 -7.52 13.68
CA GLY A 260 -2.85 -8.92 13.79
C GLY A 260 -2.21 -9.35 15.11
N ASN A 261 -1.58 -8.44 15.85
CA ASN A 261 -1.01 -8.71 17.18
C ASN A 261 -1.23 -7.53 18.15
N THR A 262 -0.82 -7.70 19.39
CA THR A 262 -0.93 -6.68 20.46
C THR A 262 -0.09 -5.43 20.18
N SER A 263 1.04 -5.59 19.48
CA SER A 263 1.89 -4.49 18.99
C SER A 263 1.34 -3.77 17.76
N ARG A 264 0.19 -4.22 17.23
CA ARG A 264 -0.48 -3.66 16.06
C ARG A 264 0.43 -3.60 14.81
N ASN A 265 1.31 -4.56 14.62
CA ASN A 265 2.25 -4.58 13.50
C ASN A 265 2.63 -6.00 13.07
N ALA A 266 1.68 -6.94 13.18
CA ALA A 266 1.94 -8.33 12.80
C ALA A 266 2.37 -8.42 11.32
N PRO A 267 3.43 -9.17 11.01
CA PRO A 267 3.74 -9.51 9.64
C PRO A 267 2.68 -10.48 9.10
N ALA A 268 2.55 -10.51 7.80
CA ALA A 268 1.71 -11.47 7.12
C ALA A 268 2.46 -11.99 5.89
N ASP A 269 2.29 -13.26 5.58
CA ASP A 269 2.80 -13.83 4.34
C ASP A 269 1.93 -13.35 3.17
N GLY A 270 2.54 -12.83 2.12
CA GLY A 270 1.80 -12.37 0.96
C GLY A 270 2.70 -11.95 -0.18
N GLY A 271 2.22 -12.19 -1.39
CA GLY A 271 2.87 -11.78 -2.62
C GLY A 271 2.43 -10.40 -3.09
N ALA A 272 2.87 -10.03 -4.30
CA ALA A 272 2.37 -8.85 -4.98
C ALA A 272 0.83 -8.89 -5.07
N PRO A 273 0.14 -7.76 -4.84
CA PRO A 273 -1.31 -7.71 -4.90
C PRO A 273 -1.79 -8.15 -6.29
N LEU A 274 -2.61 -9.21 -6.33
CA LEU A 274 -3.27 -9.62 -7.56
C LEU A 274 -4.47 -8.72 -7.82
N LEU A 275 -4.60 -8.20 -9.05
CA LEU A 275 -5.73 -7.36 -9.44
C LEU A 275 -7.04 -8.15 -9.67
N ASN A 276 -6.98 -9.48 -9.57
CA ASN A 276 -8.15 -10.33 -9.74
C ASN A 276 -8.90 -10.52 -8.42
N LYS A 277 -10.20 -10.17 -8.42
CA LYS A 277 -11.09 -10.36 -7.27
C LYS A 277 -11.44 -11.85 -7.12
N ARG A 278 -11.25 -12.42 -5.93
CA ARG A 278 -11.71 -13.79 -5.62
C ARG A 278 -13.22 -13.84 -5.39
N TRP A 279 -13.72 -12.95 -4.55
CA TRP A 279 -15.13 -12.74 -4.26
C TRP A 279 -15.31 -11.34 -3.65
N ARG A 280 -16.56 -10.88 -3.49
CA ARG A 280 -16.89 -9.61 -2.84
C ARG A 280 -18.14 -9.75 -1.99
N VAL A 281 -18.18 -9.01 -0.89
CA VAL A 281 -19.36 -8.88 -0.03
C VAL A 281 -19.68 -7.39 0.13
N PRO A 282 -20.92 -6.96 -0.13
CA PRO A 282 -21.29 -5.55 -0.01
C PRO A 282 -21.33 -5.11 1.46
N VAL A 283 -20.82 -3.91 1.74
CA VAL A 283 -20.82 -3.28 3.07
C VAL A 283 -22.17 -2.59 3.37
N ALA A 284 -22.97 -2.30 2.35
CA ALA A 284 -24.33 -1.79 2.46
C ALA A 284 -25.23 -2.51 1.46
N THR A 285 -26.46 -2.83 1.87
CA THR A 285 -27.46 -3.49 1.01
C THR A 285 -28.60 -2.56 0.60
N ASP A 286 -28.76 -1.43 1.29
CA ASP A 286 -29.74 -0.40 0.95
C ASP A 286 -29.17 0.50 -0.19
N PRO A 287 -29.93 0.69 -1.30
CA PRO A 287 -29.50 1.53 -2.42
C PRO A 287 -29.15 2.97 -2.03
N MET A 288 -29.83 3.55 -1.04
CA MET A 288 -29.58 4.95 -0.64
C MET A 288 -28.23 5.10 0.07
N THR A 289 -27.93 4.19 1.00
CA THR A 289 -26.64 4.10 1.69
C THR A 289 -25.52 3.77 0.71
N GLU A 290 -25.75 2.85 -0.24
CA GLU A 290 -24.78 2.54 -1.29
C GLU A 290 -24.46 3.77 -2.15
N ALA A 291 -25.48 4.52 -2.57
CA ALA A 291 -25.30 5.75 -3.35
C ALA A 291 -24.54 6.85 -2.57
N LEU A 292 -24.79 6.98 -1.27
CA LEU A 292 -24.07 7.93 -0.40
C LEU A 292 -22.59 7.55 -0.21
N LEU A 293 -22.31 6.26 0.01
CA LEU A 293 -20.94 5.77 0.09
C LEU A 293 -20.21 5.95 -1.26
N SER A 294 -20.93 5.72 -2.37
CA SER A 294 -20.41 5.90 -3.73
C SER A 294 -20.07 7.36 -4.03
N SER A 295 -20.93 8.29 -3.64
CA SER A 295 -20.71 9.73 -3.85
C SER A 295 -19.61 10.28 -2.93
N SER A 296 -19.48 9.75 -1.71
CA SER A 296 -18.37 10.08 -0.81
C SER A 296 -17.02 9.60 -1.37
N GLY A 297 -16.98 8.46 -2.07
CA GLY A 297 -15.81 8.00 -2.83
C GLY A 297 -15.41 8.88 -4.03
N SER A 298 -16.29 9.76 -4.49
CA SER A 298 -15.93 10.77 -5.51
C SER A 298 -15.13 11.95 -4.93
N LEU A 299 -15.24 12.20 -3.61
CA LEU A 299 -14.44 13.22 -2.92
C LEU A 299 -12.95 12.81 -2.80
N THR A 300 -12.67 11.51 -2.73
CA THR A 300 -11.31 10.95 -2.89
C THR A 300 -10.66 11.27 -4.22
N GLN A 301 -11.44 11.38 -5.30
CA GLN A 301 -10.92 11.83 -6.60
C GLN A 301 -10.69 13.36 -6.64
N ARG A 302 -11.33 14.11 -5.74
CA ARG A 302 -11.16 15.58 -5.59
C ARG A 302 -10.13 15.96 -4.50
N GLY A 303 -9.32 15.01 -4.05
CA GLY A 303 -8.21 15.24 -3.12
C GLY A 303 -8.51 15.05 -1.63
N GLY A 304 -9.72 14.63 -1.24
CA GLY A 304 -10.04 14.31 0.16
C GLY A 304 -9.92 12.81 0.45
N SER A 305 -8.98 12.37 1.30
CA SER A 305 -8.82 10.94 1.61
C SER A 305 -9.83 10.48 2.67
N LEU A 306 -10.78 9.62 2.30
CA LEU A 306 -11.58 8.85 3.24
C LEU A 306 -11.01 7.43 3.30
N ILE A 307 -10.46 7.05 4.45
CA ILE A 307 -9.93 5.71 4.69
C ILE A 307 -11.02 4.90 5.38
N PRO A 308 -11.48 3.77 4.80
CA PRO A 308 -12.44 2.92 5.47
C PRO A 308 -11.83 2.32 6.74
N VAL A 309 -12.57 2.35 7.84
CA VAL A 309 -12.14 1.87 9.17
C VAL A 309 -12.75 0.52 9.55
N LEU A 310 -13.42 -0.15 8.60
CA LEU A 310 -13.98 -1.49 8.79
C LEU A 310 -12.89 -2.54 8.57
N HIS A 311 -12.37 -3.09 9.67
CA HIS A 311 -11.27 -4.04 9.66
C HIS A 311 -11.77 -5.45 9.96
N PRO A 312 -11.77 -6.36 8.96
CA PRO A 312 -12.21 -7.73 9.20
C PRO A 312 -11.21 -8.51 10.06
N LEU A 313 -11.71 -9.53 10.75
CA LEU A 313 -10.90 -10.54 11.43
C LEU A 313 -10.95 -11.86 10.69
N ALA A 314 -9.82 -12.54 10.62
CA ALA A 314 -9.72 -13.88 10.05
C ALA A 314 -9.42 -14.88 11.17
N VAL A 315 -10.33 -15.82 11.40
CA VAL A 315 -10.16 -16.91 12.37
C VAL A 315 -10.36 -18.22 11.64
N ASP A 316 -9.27 -18.93 11.40
CA ASP A 316 -9.20 -20.13 10.56
C ASP A 316 -9.80 -19.91 9.16
N ASP A 317 -10.96 -20.51 8.88
CA ASP A 317 -11.72 -20.44 7.63
C ASP A 317 -12.87 -19.42 7.66
N VAL A 318 -13.04 -18.69 8.78
CA VAL A 318 -14.11 -17.70 8.95
C VAL A 318 -13.55 -16.30 8.89
N LEU A 319 -14.13 -15.47 8.03
CA LEU A 319 -13.88 -14.03 8.01
C LEU A 319 -15.06 -13.32 8.69
N LEU A 320 -14.76 -12.58 9.74
CA LEU A 320 -15.72 -11.74 10.48
C LEU A 320 -15.55 -10.30 10.04
N MET A 321 -16.65 -9.64 9.71
CA MET A 321 -16.62 -8.27 9.20
C MET A 321 -17.84 -7.48 9.65
N ARG A 322 -17.65 -6.18 9.84
CA ARG A 322 -18.74 -5.23 10.01
C ARG A 322 -19.25 -4.78 8.64
N THR A 323 -20.56 -4.62 8.54
CA THR A 323 -21.23 -3.83 7.50
C THR A 323 -21.71 -2.51 8.11
N VAL A 324 -22.46 -1.69 7.39
CA VAL A 324 -23.08 -0.48 7.97
C VAL A 324 -24.07 -0.77 9.10
N SER A 325 -24.59 -2.01 9.15
CA SER A 325 -25.68 -2.40 10.05
C SER A 325 -25.52 -3.75 10.72
N ASN A 326 -24.58 -4.61 10.30
CA ASN A 326 -24.49 -5.99 10.78
C ASN A 326 -23.05 -6.35 11.17
N LEU A 327 -22.94 -7.32 12.09
CA LEU A 327 -21.76 -8.17 12.21
C LEU A 327 -22.00 -9.42 11.36
N LEU A 328 -21.07 -9.72 10.45
CA LEU A 328 -21.21 -10.77 9.45
C LEU A 328 -20.06 -11.77 9.59
N ALA A 329 -20.37 -13.07 9.50
CA ALA A 329 -19.38 -14.10 9.24
C ALA A 329 -19.55 -14.65 7.82
N VAL A 330 -18.44 -14.76 7.10
CA VAL A 330 -18.39 -15.38 5.78
C VAL A 330 -17.30 -16.44 5.72
N ASP A 331 -17.50 -17.44 4.87
CA ASP A 331 -16.48 -18.42 4.52
C ASP A 331 -15.33 -17.72 3.77
N PHE A 332 -14.11 -17.88 4.25
CA PHE A 332 -12.93 -17.19 3.71
C PHE A 332 -12.63 -17.55 2.26
N ALA A 333 -12.87 -18.81 1.86
CA ALA A 333 -12.52 -19.29 0.52
C ALA A 333 -13.51 -18.79 -0.55
N THR A 334 -14.80 -18.73 -0.20
CA THR A 334 -15.91 -18.53 -1.14
C THR A 334 -16.62 -17.18 -0.99
N GLY A 335 -16.51 -16.52 0.16
CA GLY A 335 -17.25 -15.31 0.49
C GLY A 335 -18.73 -15.53 0.81
N LYS A 336 -19.17 -16.79 0.97
CA LYS A 336 -20.56 -17.11 1.31
C LYS A 336 -20.84 -16.77 2.77
N ARG A 337 -21.97 -16.11 3.03
CA ARG A 337 -22.44 -15.79 4.38
C ARG A 337 -22.74 -17.06 5.17
N LEU A 338 -22.11 -17.20 6.34
CA LEU A 338 -22.35 -18.26 7.32
C LEU A 338 -23.49 -17.85 8.26
N TRP A 339 -23.40 -16.65 8.83
CA TRP A 339 -24.42 -16.06 9.69
C TRP A 339 -24.26 -14.53 9.69
N GLU A 340 -25.31 -13.83 10.13
CA GLU A 340 -25.27 -12.39 10.39
C GLU A 340 -26.02 -12.07 11.68
N VAL A 341 -25.53 -11.04 12.39
CA VAL A 341 -26.16 -10.47 13.57
C VAL A 341 -26.45 -9.00 13.25
N PRO A 342 -27.74 -8.58 13.24
CA PRO A 342 -28.08 -7.19 13.06
C PRO A 342 -27.65 -6.38 14.29
N ILE A 343 -27.13 -5.19 14.05
CA ILE A 343 -26.76 -4.23 15.08
C ILE A 343 -27.93 -3.27 15.22
N ALA A 344 -28.33 -2.99 16.46
CA ALA A 344 -29.39 -2.04 16.73
C ALA A 344 -29.00 -0.64 16.25
N ASP A 345 -29.85 -0.02 15.45
CA ASP A 345 -29.73 1.38 15.04
C ASP A 345 -30.81 2.19 15.78
N PRO A 346 -30.49 3.34 16.40
CA PRO A 346 -31.50 4.20 17.01
C PRO A 346 -32.64 4.60 16.06
N GLY A 347 -32.37 4.63 14.74
CA GLY A 347 -33.37 4.93 13.71
C GLY A 347 -34.33 3.77 13.37
N ASP A 348 -34.02 2.55 13.81
CA ASP A 348 -34.80 1.35 13.46
C ASP A 348 -35.87 1.01 14.53
N ASP A 349 -35.97 1.78 15.63
CA ASP A 349 -37.02 1.59 16.64
C ASP A 349 -38.40 2.05 16.12
N PRO A 350 -39.35 1.13 15.90
CA PRO A 350 -40.67 1.48 15.39
C PRO A 350 -41.46 2.42 16.33
N ASN A 351 -41.12 2.47 17.62
CA ASN A 351 -41.75 3.39 18.57
C ASN A 351 -41.20 4.82 18.49
N SER A 352 -40.01 5.02 17.90
CA SER A 352 -39.42 6.34 17.67
C SER A 352 -40.01 7.06 16.45
N LEU A 353 -40.71 6.34 15.57
CA LEU A 353 -41.37 6.86 14.36
C LEU A 353 -42.69 7.61 14.63
N VAL A 354 -43.16 7.65 15.88
CA VAL A 354 -44.45 8.27 16.26
C VAL A 354 -44.36 9.80 16.36
N ALA A 355 -43.15 10.38 16.41
CA ALA A 355 -42.94 11.82 16.32
C ALA A 355 -42.82 12.25 14.85
N GLY A 356 -43.55 13.30 14.43
CA GLY A 356 -43.67 13.79 13.05
C GLY A 356 -42.40 14.35 12.38
N ASN A 357 -41.24 13.74 12.61
CA ASN A 357 -39.91 14.15 12.17
C ASN A 357 -39.17 13.02 11.41
N VAL A 358 -39.92 12.14 10.75
CA VAL A 358 -39.42 10.94 10.04
C VAL A 358 -38.31 11.28 9.04
N HIS A 359 -38.42 12.40 8.32
CA HIS A 359 -37.41 12.83 7.35
C HIS A 359 -36.05 13.17 7.99
N ASN A 360 -36.06 13.90 9.11
CA ASN A 360 -34.83 14.23 9.84
C ASN A 360 -34.19 12.98 10.44
N MET A 361 -35.00 12.05 10.97
CA MET A 361 -34.52 10.77 11.50
C MET A 361 -33.86 9.90 10.42
N GLN A 362 -34.42 9.89 9.21
CA GLN A 362 -33.83 9.18 8.06
C GLN A 362 -32.49 9.78 7.64
N ILE A 363 -32.37 11.12 7.59
CA ILE A 363 -31.12 11.79 7.27
C ILE A 363 -30.05 11.48 8.33
N MET A 364 -30.40 11.56 9.61
CA MET A 364 -29.48 11.22 10.71
C MET A 364 -29.03 9.76 10.66
N SER A 365 -29.94 8.82 10.36
CA SER A 365 -29.60 7.40 10.18
C SER A 365 -28.63 7.18 9.02
N LEU A 366 -28.87 7.80 7.87
CA LEU A 366 -27.97 7.68 6.71
C LEU A 366 -26.57 8.26 6.98
N GLN A 367 -26.50 9.40 7.67
CA GLN A 367 -25.23 10.00 8.08
C GLN A 367 -24.47 9.10 9.07
N SER A 368 -25.16 8.52 10.05
CA SER A 368 -24.57 7.60 11.02
C SER A 368 -23.97 6.34 10.37
N LYS A 369 -24.70 5.74 9.42
CA LYS A 369 -24.26 4.57 8.65
C LYS A 369 -23.02 4.89 7.83
N THR A 370 -22.92 6.11 7.28
CA THR A 370 -21.74 6.57 6.54
C THR A 370 -20.55 6.78 7.47
N GLN A 371 -20.76 7.37 8.65
CA GLN A 371 -19.72 7.60 9.65
C GLN A 371 -19.10 6.29 10.17
N ARG A 372 -19.90 5.26 10.39
CA ARG A 372 -19.43 3.91 10.77
C ARG A 372 -18.40 3.34 9.79
N VAL A 373 -18.47 3.70 8.51
CA VAL A 373 -17.57 3.17 7.47
C VAL A 373 -16.20 3.87 7.49
N CYS A 374 -16.15 5.17 7.77
CA CYS A 374 -14.94 5.99 7.54
C CYS A 374 -14.41 6.74 8.77
N GLY A 375 -15.18 6.85 9.85
CA GLY A 375 -14.87 7.72 10.99
C GLY A 375 -14.92 7.06 12.37
N ASP A 376 -15.53 5.88 12.49
CA ASP A 376 -15.68 5.19 13.78
C ASP A 376 -14.82 3.92 13.86
N LEU A 377 -13.60 4.07 14.35
CA LEU A 377 -12.65 2.97 14.52
C LEU A 377 -13.11 1.97 15.59
N THR A 378 -13.83 2.45 16.62
CA THR A 378 -14.38 1.60 17.69
C THR A 378 -15.46 0.67 17.14
N TYR A 379 -16.31 1.17 16.23
CA TYR A 379 -17.27 0.34 15.51
C TYR A 379 -16.59 -0.64 14.55
N GLY A 380 -15.63 -0.14 13.78
CA GLY A 380 -15.03 -0.83 12.65
C GLY A 380 -13.99 -1.88 13.03
N THR A 381 -13.48 -1.87 14.26
CA THR A 381 -12.55 -2.88 14.77
C THR A 381 -13.25 -3.94 15.61
N LEU A 382 -12.73 -5.16 15.54
CA LEU A 382 -13.18 -6.31 16.30
C LEU A 382 -11.96 -6.97 16.97
N SER A 383 -12.19 -7.81 17.98
CA SER A 383 -11.16 -8.71 18.51
C SER A 383 -11.70 -10.11 18.79
N SER A 384 -10.82 -11.08 19.00
CA SER A 384 -11.20 -12.48 19.22
C SER A 384 -10.18 -13.23 20.08
N ASP A 385 -10.66 -14.25 20.79
CA ASP A 385 -9.84 -15.25 21.49
C ASP A 385 -9.68 -16.56 20.68
N GLY A 386 -10.16 -16.59 19.43
CA GLY A 386 -10.21 -17.76 18.55
C GLY A 386 -11.51 -18.57 18.62
N ARG A 387 -12.38 -18.31 19.61
CA ARG A 387 -13.69 -18.97 19.75
C ARG A 387 -14.85 -17.97 19.71
N LEU A 388 -14.68 -16.84 20.38
CA LEU A 388 -15.62 -15.74 20.44
C LEU A 388 -15.06 -14.54 19.67
N VAL A 389 -15.96 -13.76 19.09
CA VAL A 389 -15.68 -12.43 18.56
C VAL A 389 -16.26 -11.39 19.49
N PHE A 390 -15.47 -10.38 19.80
CA PHE A 390 -15.82 -9.26 20.67
C PHE A 390 -16.08 -8.02 19.81
N SER A 391 -17.25 -7.44 19.99
CA SER A 391 -17.75 -6.27 19.26
C SER A 391 -18.20 -5.18 20.24
N VAL A 392 -17.87 -3.92 19.94
CA VAL A 392 -18.45 -2.76 20.63
C VAL A 392 -19.73 -2.34 19.92
N GLU A 393 -20.84 -2.29 20.64
CA GLU A 393 -22.19 -2.06 20.14
C GLU A 393 -22.83 -0.88 20.86
N ASP A 394 -23.98 -0.40 20.37
CA ASP A 394 -24.66 0.79 20.91
C ASP A 394 -23.78 2.06 20.89
N LEU A 395 -22.91 2.21 19.88
CA LEU A 395 -22.14 3.45 19.70
C LEU A 395 -23.07 4.59 19.27
N GLY A 396 -23.11 5.63 20.10
CA GLY A 396 -23.77 6.89 19.78
C GLY A 396 -23.12 7.54 18.55
N THR A 397 -23.90 8.33 17.81
CA THR A 397 -23.41 9.05 16.64
C THR A 397 -22.87 10.41 17.06
N GLU A 398 -21.79 10.89 16.47
CA GLU A 398 -21.21 12.21 16.81
C GLU A 398 -22.23 13.36 16.59
N PHE A 399 -23.17 13.18 15.66
CA PHE A 399 -24.27 14.13 15.43
C PHE A 399 -25.28 14.22 16.60
N GLY A 400 -25.28 13.27 17.52
CA GLY A 400 -25.95 13.39 18.81
C GLY A 400 -25.19 14.27 19.81
N ASN A 401 -23.86 14.37 19.69
CA ASN A 401 -23.02 15.17 20.60
C ASN A 401 -22.96 16.66 20.21
N ASP A 402 -23.08 17.00 18.92
CA ASP A 402 -23.20 18.41 18.49
C ASP A 402 -24.61 19.00 18.70
N SER A 403 -25.56 18.19 19.17
CA SER A 403 -26.87 18.66 19.65
C SER A 403 -26.78 19.33 21.04
N VAL A 404 -25.68 20.00 21.37
CA VAL A 404 -25.57 20.90 22.53
C VAL A 404 -26.43 22.18 22.34
N ALA A 405 -27.15 22.37 21.23
CA ALA A 405 -27.87 23.63 20.99
C ALA A 405 -29.32 23.52 20.46
N VAL A 406 -30.12 22.55 20.91
CA VAL A 406 -31.58 22.79 21.01
C VAL A 406 -32.05 22.49 22.43
N ARG A 407 -31.55 23.29 23.38
CA ARG A 407 -32.29 23.56 24.61
C ARG A 407 -33.56 24.34 24.22
N GLN A 408 -34.64 23.65 23.86
CA GLN A 408 -35.95 24.27 23.88
C GLN A 408 -36.33 24.54 25.34
N ILE A 409 -35.97 25.72 25.81
CA ILE A 409 -36.49 26.28 27.06
C ILE A 409 -37.95 26.65 26.76
N ILE A 410 -38.88 25.75 27.08
CA ILE A 410 -40.28 26.13 27.29
C ILE A 410 -40.37 26.66 28.71
N ILE A 411 -40.30 27.99 28.86
CA ILE A 411 -40.70 28.66 30.09
C ILE A 411 -42.23 28.59 30.13
N LEU A 412 -42.79 27.60 30.81
CA LEU A 412 -44.07 27.75 31.51
C LEU A 412 -44.23 26.63 32.55
N GLY A 413 -43.96 26.95 33.81
CA GLY A 413 -44.56 26.34 35.01
C GLY A 413 -44.41 24.82 35.23
N ARG A 414 -43.57 24.46 36.21
CA ARG A 414 -43.37 23.14 36.88
C ARG A 414 -42.34 22.21 36.23
N VAL A 415 -41.16 22.23 36.83
CA VAL A 415 -39.94 21.53 36.43
C VAL A 415 -39.96 20.07 36.90
N GLY A 416 -40.04 19.15 35.94
CA GLY A 416 -39.43 17.83 36.03
C GLY A 416 -38.50 17.67 34.83
N ARG A 417 -37.17 17.59 35.06
CA ARG A 417 -36.20 17.27 34.01
C ARG A 417 -36.47 15.84 33.54
N ARG A 418 -37.05 15.67 32.34
CA ARG A 418 -36.94 14.39 31.60
C ARG A 418 -35.72 14.50 30.71
N ILE A 419 -34.64 13.83 31.10
CA ILE A 419 -33.54 13.49 30.19
C ILE A 419 -34.15 12.52 29.17
N SER A 420 -34.00 12.79 27.88
CA SER A 420 -34.49 11.88 26.84
C SER A 420 -33.64 10.61 26.86
N ARG A 421 -34.25 9.42 26.67
CA ARG A 421 -33.52 8.14 26.57
C ARG A 421 -32.42 8.16 25.49
N SER A 422 -32.57 9.01 24.47
CA SER A 422 -31.56 9.26 23.43
C SER A 422 -30.25 9.84 23.96
N ASP A 423 -30.31 10.67 25.02
CA ASP A 423 -29.14 11.41 25.54
C ASP A 423 -28.28 10.54 26.46
N ILE A 424 -28.84 9.46 27.02
CA ILE A 424 -28.15 8.51 27.90
C ILE A 424 -27.40 7.47 27.07
N ASN A 425 -27.93 7.10 25.90
CA ASN A 425 -27.30 6.12 25.01
C ASN A 425 -26.04 6.63 24.30
N SER A 426 -25.76 7.95 24.22
CA SER A 426 -24.51 8.45 23.62
C SER A 426 -23.31 8.44 24.58
N LEU A 427 -23.54 8.24 25.88
CA LEU A 427 -22.51 8.32 26.93
C LEU A 427 -22.01 6.95 27.40
N CYS A 428 -22.62 5.87 26.94
CA CYS A 428 -22.23 4.50 27.25
C CYS A 428 -22.45 3.62 26.02
N ASN A 429 -21.75 2.50 25.95
CA ASN A 429 -21.90 1.52 24.88
C ASN A 429 -21.87 0.10 25.47
N ARG A 430 -21.99 -0.92 24.63
CA ARG A 430 -21.94 -2.33 25.05
C ARG A 430 -20.73 -3.03 24.48
N LEU A 431 -20.18 -3.98 25.24
CA LEU A 431 -19.25 -4.97 24.74
C LEU A 431 -19.99 -6.31 24.66
N ALA A 432 -20.11 -6.85 23.45
CA ALA A 432 -20.80 -8.11 23.18
C ALA A 432 -19.81 -9.18 22.72
N ALA A 433 -20.09 -10.43 23.09
CA ALA A 433 -19.34 -11.59 22.63
C ALA A 433 -20.25 -12.57 21.90
N HIS A 434 -19.91 -12.84 20.64
CA HIS A 434 -20.64 -13.77 19.79
C HIS A 434 -19.77 -15.00 19.50
N ASP A 435 -20.38 -16.17 19.42
CA ASP A 435 -19.70 -17.39 18.97
C ASP A 435 -19.38 -17.29 17.47
N ILE A 436 -18.11 -17.54 17.09
CA ILE A 436 -17.64 -17.31 15.71
C ILE A 436 -18.30 -18.24 14.70
N ARG A 437 -18.71 -19.44 15.11
CA ARG A 437 -19.28 -20.44 14.19
C ARG A 437 -20.78 -20.26 14.01
N THR A 438 -21.48 -19.77 15.03
CA THR A 438 -22.95 -19.72 15.04
C THR A 438 -23.54 -18.30 15.04
N GLY A 439 -22.76 -17.29 15.41
CA GLY A 439 -23.26 -15.92 15.60
C GLY A 439 -24.11 -15.74 16.85
N LYS A 440 -24.20 -16.76 17.72
CA LYS A 440 -25.01 -16.68 18.93
C LYS A 440 -24.36 -15.76 19.96
N LEU A 441 -25.12 -14.82 20.51
CA LEU A 441 -24.69 -14.01 21.65
C LEU A 441 -24.44 -14.90 22.87
N VAL A 442 -23.23 -14.84 23.41
CA VAL A 442 -22.81 -15.62 24.59
C VAL A 442 -22.92 -14.76 25.85
N TRP A 443 -22.48 -13.51 25.78
CA TRP A 443 -22.63 -12.54 26.85
C TRP A 443 -22.55 -11.11 26.31
N GLU A 444 -23.11 -10.17 27.06
CA GLU A 444 -22.98 -8.72 26.86
C GLU A 444 -22.75 -8.03 28.22
N ILE A 445 -21.99 -6.94 28.22
CA ILE A 445 -21.77 -6.06 29.36
C ILE A 445 -21.85 -4.60 28.91
N GLY A 446 -22.10 -3.67 29.83
CA GLY A 446 -22.27 -2.24 29.52
C GLY A 446 -23.71 -1.80 29.36
N GLY A 447 -23.90 -0.78 28.52
CA GLY A 447 -25.18 -0.19 28.24
C GLY A 447 -25.68 0.75 29.35
N PRO A 448 -26.89 1.32 29.18
CA PRO A 448 -27.43 2.33 30.09
C PRO A 448 -27.82 1.74 31.44
N GLU A 449 -27.70 2.55 32.50
CA GLU A 449 -28.22 2.18 33.82
C GLU A 449 -29.75 2.10 33.78
N GLY A 450 -30.30 0.96 34.25
CA GLY A 450 -31.73 0.69 34.19
C GLY A 450 -32.15 -0.44 35.11
N GLN A 451 -33.43 -0.83 35.02
CA GLN A 451 -34.05 -1.80 35.92
C GLN A 451 -33.46 -3.23 35.84
N TYR A 452 -32.75 -3.53 34.75
CA TYR A 452 -31.98 -4.76 34.54
C TYR A 452 -30.55 -4.39 34.14
N THR A 453 -29.78 -3.90 35.12
CA THR A 453 -28.43 -3.38 34.91
C THR A 453 -27.46 -4.52 34.58
N LEU A 454 -26.81 -4.45 33.42
CA LEU A 454 -25.71 -5.36 33.09
C LEU A 454 -24.47 -4.98 33.92
N ARG A 455 -23.51 -5.90 34.00
CA ARG A 455 -22.19 -5.57 34.58
C ARG A 455 -21.58 -4.41 33.80
N GLN A 456 -20.93 -3.49 34.50
CA GLN A 456 -20.29 -2.30 33.91
C GLN A 456 -21.26 -1.37 33.15
N ALA A 457 -22.55 -1.34 33.50
CA ALA A 457 -23.45 -0.33 32.97
C ALA A 457 -22.94 1.10 33.23
N GLY A 458 -23.20 2.00 32.29
CA GLY A 458 -22.66 3.35 32.26
C GLY A 458 -21.21 3.45 31.76
N ALA A 459 -20.53 2.33 31.51
CA ALA A 459 -19.19 2.34 30.94
C ALA A 459 -19.19 2.66 29.43
N PHE A 460 -18.07 3.22 28.98
CA PHE A 460 -17.77 3.42 27.56
C PHE A 460 -16.50 2.64 27.21
N PHE A 461 -16.66 1.59 26.41
CA PHE A 461 -15.61 0.72 25.88
C PHE A 461 -14.97 1.32 24.62
N LEU A 462 -13.67 1.08 24.45
CA LEU A 462 -12.86 1.55 23.33
C LEU A 462 -12.25 0.40 22.54
#